data_AF-A0A7C2XHK6-F1
#
_entry.id   AF-A0A7C2XHK6-F1
#
_cell.length_a   1.000
_cell.length_b   1.000
_cell.length_c   1.000
_cell.angle_alpha   90.00
_cell.angle_beta   90.00
_cell.angle_gamma   90.00
#
_symmetry.space_group_name_H-M   'P 1'
#
loop_
_entity.id
_entity.type
_entity.pdbx_description
1 polymer ?
#
loop_
_entity_poly.entity_id
_entity_poly.type
_entity_poly.pdbx_seq_one_letter_code
_entity_poly.pdbx_strand_id
1 'polypeptide(L)'
;MKRITHCRACGSAALSPAFALEGASLETARKGILGRAKAEPVEFVLCDPSRDVHACGLLQSAHASEAPRRRSAPSGSFRTTRSSLRSLATESLELISGRDCAALDIGCSDGTLLSFYPRWVDRYGVDPSDDVDDVGEWAWTAKASFPSPDIDRAFNGKRFDLITASSALEEIEEPRAFLARVKSLLAADGVFAIETLYAALMLTRTAADAFASGVSAVYTISVLERVLRDCDLKIFRGALTEKDGGSLRLFVT
;
A
#
# COMPACT_ATOMS: atom_id res chain seq x y z
N MET A 1 -12.66 -3.28 -17.72
CA MET A 1 -11.70 -2.46 -16.95
C MET A 1 -11.02 -1.45 -17.88
N LYS A 2 -10.83 -0.20 -17.46
CA LYS A 2 -10.15 0.83 -18.26
C LYS A 2 -8.64 0.54 -18.34
N ARG A 3 -8.07 0.48 -19.55
CA ARG A 3 -6.62 0.30 -19.75
C ARG A 3 -5.88 1.60 -19.41
N ILE A 4 -4.75 1.48 -18.72
CA ILE A 4 -3.90 2.65 -18.41
C ILE A 4 -3.13 3.10 -19.65
N THR A 5 -2.86 4.40 -19.75
CA THR A 5 -2.10 4.99 -20.86
C THR A 5 -0.75 5.57 -20.43
N HIS A 6 -0.55 5.77 -19.12
CA HIS A 6 0.66 6.34 -18.53
C HIS A 6 1.02 5.59 -17.25
N CYS A 7 2.30 5.60 -16.91
CA CYS A 7 2.82 4.99 -15.69
C CYS A 7 2.32 5.74 -14.44
N ARG A 8 1.76 5.00 -13.47
CA ARG A 8 1.27 5.55 -12.20
C ARG A 8 2.32 6.31 -11.39
N ALA A 9 3.58 5.87 -11.45
CA ALA A 9 4.68 6.43 -10.67
C ALA A 9 5.35 7.65 -11.31
N CYS A 10 5.47 7.73 -12.64
CA CYS A 10 6.25 8.79 -13.30
C CYS A 10 5.55 9.49 -14.47
N GLY A 11 4.35 9.06 -14.84
CA GLY A 11 3.59 9.67 -15.93
C GLY A 11 4.11 9.38 -17.34
N SER A 12 5.17 8.59 -17.52
CA SER A 12 5.63 8.20 -18.86
C SER A 12 4.60 7.32 -19.59
N ALA A 13 4.41 7.58 -20.89
CA ALA A 13 3.58 6.76 -21.79
C ALA A 13 4.31 5.52 -22.35
N ALA A 14 5.61 5.36 -22.05
CA ALA A 14 6.42 4.24 -22.50
C ALA A 14 6.09 2.96 -21.70
N LEU A 15 4.94 2.36 -22.01
CA LEU A 15 4.50 1.10 -21.43
C LEU A 15 4.77 -0.05 -22.40
N SER A 16 5.46 -1.08 -21.93
CA SER A 16 5.73 -2.31 -22.67
C SER A 16 5.06 -3.50 -21.96
N PRO A 17 4.46 -4.46 -22.69
CA PRO A 17 3.91 -5.68 -22.09
C PRO A 17 4.97 -6.41 -21.25
N ALA A 18 4.60 -6.85 -20.04
CA ALA A 18 5.49 -7.65 -19.19
C ALA A 18 5.08 -9.12 -19.20
N PHE A 19 3.87 -9.42 -18.72
CA PHE A 19 3.29 -10.76 -18.73
C PHE A 19 1.77 -10.70 -18.54
N ALA A 20 1.10 -11.83 -18.78
CA ALA A 20 -0.32 -12.01 -18.47
C ALA A 20 -0.50 -13.30 -17.68
N LEU A 21 -1.37 -13.27 -16.67
CA LEU A 21 -1.77 -14.44 -15.91
C LEU A 21 -3.10 -14.96 -16.47
N GLU A 22 -3.03 -16.09 -17.16
CA GLU A 22 -4.21 -16.78 -17.68
C GLU A 22 -4.97 -17.50 -16.56
N GLY A 23 -6.30 -17.51 -16.64
CA GLY A 23 -7.15 -18.22 -15.67
C GLY A 23 -7.26 -17.57 -14.29
N ALA A 24 -6.52 -16.50 -14.02
CA ALA A 24 -6.74 -15.64 -12.86
C ALA A 24 -8.08 -14.91 -13.03
N SER A 25 -9.05 -15.18 -12.15
CA SER A 25 -10.24 -14.35 -12.03
C SER A 25 -9.99 -13.38 -10.89
N LEU A 26 -10.01 -12.08 -11.15
CA LEU A 26 -10.14 -11.10 -10.07
C LEU A 26 -11.32 -11.52 -9.19
N GLU A 27 -11.17 -11.51 -7.87
CA GLU A 27 -12.22 -11.95 -6.93
C GLU A 27 -13.56 -11.19 -7.14
N THR A 28 -13.51 -10.05 -7.81
CA THR A 28 -14.66 -9.21 -8.20
C THR A 28 -15.48 -9.75 -9.38
N ALA A 29 -15.08 -10.85 -10.01
CA ALA A 29 -15.83 -11.42 -11.12
C ALA A 29 -17.20 -11.92 -10.63
N ARG A 30 -18.23 -11.14 -10.98
CA ARG A 30 -19.63 -11.36 -10.61
C ARG A 30 -20.04 -12.81 -10.86
N LYS A 31 -20.38 -13.55 -9.79
CA LYS A 31 -21.10 -14.82 -9.91
C LYS A 31 -22.55 -14.51 -10.29
N GLY A 32 -22.88 -14.65 -11.58
CA GLY A 32 -24.28 -14.68 -12.00
C GLY A 32 -24.96 -15.93 -11.43
N ILE A 33 -26.27 -15.87 -11.20
CA ILE A 33 -27.10 -16.92 -10.56
C ILE A 33 -27.04 -18.28 -11.31
N LEU A 34 -26.53 -18.31 -12.55
CA LEU A 34 -26.22 -19.51 -13.35
C LEU A 34 -24.87 -19.44 -14.11
N GLY A 35 -24.01 -18.45 -13.84
CA GLY A 35 -22.91 -18.06 -14.74
C GLY A 35 -21.52 -18.31 -14.18
N ARG A 36 -20.72 -19.11 -14.89
CA ARG A 36 -19.25 -19.10 -14.72
C ARG A 36 -18.76 -17.67 -14.92
N ALA A 37 -18.09 -17.12 -13.91
CA ALA A 37 -17.37 -15.86 -14.04
C ALA A 37 -16.41 -15.97 -15.24
N LYS A 38 -16.52 -15.06 -16.20
CA LYS A 38 -15.57 -14.99 -17.31
C LYS A 38 -14.26 -14.47 -16.73
N ALA A 39 -13.29 -15.36 -16.53
CA ALA A 39 -11.96 -14.98 -16.08
C ALA A 39 -11.31 -14.15 -17.19
N GLU A 40 -11.14 -12.85 -16.94
CA GLU A 40 -10.34 -11.98 -17.80
C GLU A 40 -8.89 -12.04 -17.32
N PRO A 41 -7.90 -12.19 -18.22
CA PRO A 41 -6.51 -12.32 -17.84
C PRO A 41 -6.03 -11.08 -17.10
N VAL A 42 -5.24 -11.30 -16.04
CA VAL A 42 -4.58 -10.20 -15.32
C VAL A 42 -3.29 -9.87 -16.07
N GLU A 43 -3.31 -8.74 -16.78
CA GLU A 43 -2.18 -8.27 -17.58
C GLU A 43 -1.32 -7.26 -16.82
N PHE A 44 0.00 -7.42 -16.90
CA PHE A 44 0.98 -6.49 -16.36
C PHE A 44 1.81 -5.84 -17.48
N VAL A 45 2.16 -4.57 -17.27
CA VAL A 45 3.04 -3.79 -18.13
C VAL A 45 4.20 -3.22 -17.32
N LEU A 46 5.32 -3.01 -17.98
CA LEU A 46 6.50 -2.34 -17.44
C LEU A 46 6.57 -0.91 -17.99
N CYS A 47 6.81 0.06 -17.11
CA CYS A 47 7.23 1.40 -17.51
C CYS A 47 8.68 1.34 -18.00
N ASP A 48 8.88 1.36 -19.32
CA ASP A 48 10.05 0.84 -20.00
C ASP A 48 11.17 1.89 -20.22
N PRO A 49 12.28 1.81 -19.47
CA PRO A 49 13.40 2.75 -19.60
C PRO A 49 14.16 2.66 -20.93
N SER A 50 13.96 1.60 -21.72
CA SER A 50 14.58 1.48 -23.05
C SER A 50 13.89 2.33 -24.12
N ARG A 51 12.63 2.73 -23.87
CA ARG A 51 11.80 3.50 -24.79
C ARG A 51 11.67 4.97 -24.41
N ASP A 52 11.88 5.30 -23.15
CA ASP A 52 11.86 6.66 -22.62
C ASP A 52 12.86 6.77 -21.46
N VAL A 53 13.81 7.70 -21.55
CA VAL A 53 14.81 7.95 -20.49
C VAL A 53 14.17 8.40 -19.17
N HIS A 54 12.95 8.94 -19.21
CA HIS A 54 12.20 9.33 -18.03
C HIS A 54 11.30 8.22 -17.48
N ALA A 55 11.17 7.07 -18.15
CA ALA A 55 10.45 5.92 -17.61
C ALA A 55 11.18 5.36 -16.36
N CYS A 56 10.41 4.84 -15.40
CA CYS A 56 10.94 4.51 -14.07
C CYS A 56 11.15 3.02 -13.79
N GLY A 57 10.70 2.11 -14.66
CA GLY A 57 10.80 0.67 -14.42
C GLY A 57 9.68 0.09 -13.53
N LEU A 58 8.60 0.83 -13.27
CA LEU A 58 7.47 0.31 -12.48
C LEU A 58 6.76 -0.86 -13.21
N LEU A 59 6.62 -1.98 -12.52
CA LEU A 59 5.75 -3.10 -12.91
C LEU A 59 4.34 -2.82 -12.37
N GLN A 60 3.33 -2.81 -13.25
CA GLN A 60 1.98 -2.40 -12.88
C GLN A 60 0.90 -3.10 -13.70
N SER A 61 -0.30 -3.19 -13.15
CA SER A 61 -1.46 -3.71 -13.87
C SER A 61 -1.74 -2.85 -15.10
N ALA A 62 -2.03 -3.49 -16.22
CA ALA A 62 -2.41 -2.84 -17.48
C ALA A 62 -3.76 -2.12 -17.38
N HIS A 63 -4.54 -2.40 -16.33
CA HIS A 63 -5.87 -1.86 -16.13
C HIS A 63 -5.97 -1.10 -14.80
N ALA A 64 -6.76 -0.02 -14.79
CA ALA A 64 -7.08 0.73 -13.58
C ALA A 64 -8.09 -0.05 -12.74
N SER A 65 -7.92 0.01 -11.41
CA SER A 65 -8.96 -0.47 -10.50
C SER A 65 -10.15 0.50 -10.49
N GLU A 66 -11.36 -0.05 -10.51
CA GLU A 66 -12.62 0.72 -10.46
C GLU A 66 -13.19 0.82 -9.04
N ALA A 67 -12.68 0.02 -8.09
CA ALA A 67 -13.11 0.01 -6.70
C ALA A 67 -11.98 -0.46 -5.77
N PRO A 68 -12.01 -0.11 -4.47
CA PRO A 68 -11.12 -0.71 -3.48
C PRO A 68 -11.22 -2.23 -3.52
N ARG A 69 -10.08 -2.91 -3.36
CA ARG A 69 -10.04 -4.36 -3.36
C ARG A 69 -10.80 -4.90 -2.15
N ARG A 70 -11.67 -5.88 -2.38
CA ARG A 70 -12.29 -6.64 -1.28
C ARG A 70 -11.25 -7.61 -0.74
N ARG A 71 -10.91 -7.49 0.54
CA ARG A 71 -10.03 -8.47 1.22
C ARG A 71 -10.82 -9.74 1.50
N SER A 72 -10.15 -10.88 1.40
CA SER A 72 -10.76 -12.19 1.69
C SER A 72 -10.99 -12.39 3.19
N ALA A 73 -10.18 -11.73 4.04
CA ALA A 73 -10.32 -11.71 5.49
C ALA A 73 -9.64 -10.47 6.11
N PRO A 74 -10.03 -10.06 7.33
CA PRO A 74 -9.34 -9.01 8.08
C PRO A 74 -7.87 -9.34 8.35
N SER A 75 -7.04 -8.32 8.50
CA SER A 75 -5.58 -8.46 8.62
C SER A 75 -5.12 -9.25 9.87
N GLY A 76 -5.93 -9.23 10.94
CA GLY A 76 -5.72 -10.00 12.15
C GLY A 76 -6.03 -11.50 12.05
N SER A 77 -6.58 -11.96 10.92
CA SER A 77 -7.05 -13.36 10.79
C SER A 77 -5.91 -14.38 10.77
N PHE A 78 -4.76 -14.01 10.22
CA PHE A 78 -3.64 -14.94 10.00
C PHE A 78 -2.44 -14.62 10.89
N ARG A 79 -1.87 -15.66 11.53
CA ARG A 79 -0.73 -15.52 12.45
C ARG A 79 0.50 -14.87 11.80
N THR A 80 0.79 -15.20 10.55
CA THR A 80 1.92 -14.65 9.79
C THR A 80 1.75 -13.15 9.56
N THR A 81 0.57 -12.72 9.10
CA THR A 81 0.22 -11.30 8.93
C THR A 81 0.32 -10.54 10.24
N ARG A 82 -0.29 -11.05 11.31
CA ARG A 82 -0.17 -10.46 12.66
C ARG A 82 1.27 -10.30 13.11
N SER A 83 2.13 -11.29 12.85
CA SER A 83 3.55 -11.22 13.21
C SER A 83 4.28 -10.13 12.43
N SER A 84 4.01 -9.98 11.13
CA SER A 84 4.59 -8.91 10.32
C SER A 84 4.14 -7.53 10.81
N LEU A 85 2.83 -7.35 11.05
CA LEU A 85 2.26 -6.10 11.55
C LEU A 85 2.83 -5.73 12.93
N ARG A 86 2.99 -6.71 13.83
CA ARG A 86 3.63 -6.48 15.14
C ARG A 86 5.07 -6.03 15.00
N SER A 87 5.83 -6.67 14.12
CA SER A 87 7.23 -6.33 13.86
C SER A 87 7.35 -4.94 13.23
N LEU A 88 6.49 -4.59 12.26
CA LEU A 88 6.41 -3.25 11.68
C LEU A 88 6.08 -2.19 12.75
N ALA A 89 5.05 -2.41 13.56
CA ALA A 89 4.67 -1.49 14.64
C ALA A 89 5.81 -1.29 15.65
N THR A 90 6.47 -2.39 16.06
CA THR A 90 7.56 -2.36 17.06
C THR A 90 8.77 -1.60 16.52
N GLU A 91 9.26 -1.97 15.34
CA GLU A 91 10.43 -1.34 14.72
C GLU A 91 10.19 0.12 14.39
N SER A 92 8.96 0.48 14.01
CA SER A 92 8.61 1.88 13.76
C SER A 92 8.61 2.72 15.04
N LEU A 93 8.10 2.15 16.13
CA LEU A 93 8.06 2.83 17.43
C LEU A 93 9.47 3.03 18.02
N GLU A 94 10.42 2.14 17.74
CA GLU A 94 11.82 2.28 18.15
C GLU A 94 12.54 3.46 17.47
N LEU A 95 12.00 3.97 16.36
CA LEU A 95 12.59 5.07 15.59
C LEU A 95 12.09 6.45 16.03
N ILE A 96 11.09 6.51 16.91
CA ILE A 96 10.59 7.77 17.47
C ILE A 96 11.07 7.98 18.90
N SER A 97 11.48 9.20 19.22
CA SER A 97 12.11 9.55 20.51
C SER A 97 11.11 10.00 21.59
N GLY A 98 9.85 10.24 21.22
CA GLY A 98 8.83 10.84 22.09
C GLY A 98 7.97 9.82 22.84
N ARG A 99 7.65 10.14 24.10
CA ARG A 99 6.48 9.59 24.79
C ARG A 99 5.32 10.55 24.51
N ASP A 100 4.10 10.02 24.34
CA ASP A 100 2.90 10.74 23.89
C ASP A 100 2.92 11.15 22.40
N CYS A 101 3.11 10.16 21.52
CA CYS A 101 3.11 10.35 20.07
C CYS A 101 1.75 10.02 19.43
N ALA A 102 1.48 10.61 18.27
CA ALA A 102 0.33 10.24 17.43
C ALA A 102 0.77 9.34 16.26
N ALA A 103 0.10 8.20 16.11
CA ALA A 103 0.35 7.23 15.05
C ALA A 103 -0.88 7.07 14.13
N LEU A 104 -0.66 7.17 12.81
CA LEU A 104 -1.66 6.90 11.78
C LEU A 104 -1.32 5.62 11.02
N ASP A 105 -2.25 4.68 10.95
CA ASP A 105 -2.15 3.50 10.09
C ASP A 105 -3.11 3.62 8.90
N ILE A 106 -2.54 3.64 7.68
CA ILE A 106 -3.29 3.75 6.43
C ILE A 106 -3.47 2.35 5.85
N GLY A 107 -4.72 1.95 5.63
CA GLY A 107 -5.09 0.57 5.31
C GLY A 107 -5.22 -0.33 6.55
N CYS A 108 -5.66 0.25 7.68
CA CYS A 108 -5.58 -0.38 9.00
C CYS A 108 -6.44 -1.63 9.20
N SER A 109 -7.40 -1.93 8.30
CA SER A 109 -8.33 -3.06 8.42
C SER A 109 -8.99 -3.07 9.82
N ASP A 110 -9.01 -4.22 10.48
CA ASP A 110 -9.47 -4.47 11.86
C ASP A 110 -8.63 -3.81 12.97
N GLY A 111 -7.70 -2.92 12.64
CA GLY A 111 -6.84 -2.23 13.60
C GLY A 111 -5.81 -3.14 14.27
N THR A 112 -5.53 -4.33 13.72
CA THR A 112 -4.55 -5.27 14.28
C THR A 112 -3.19 -4.61 14.51
N LEU A 113 -2.68 -3.83 13.55
CA LEU A 113 -1.40 -3.11 13.71
C LEU A 113 -1.50 -2.10 14.85
N LEU A 114 -2.55 -1.27 14.85
CA LEU A 114 -2.81 -0.26 15.89
C LEU A 114 -2.86 -0.88 17.30
N SER A 115 -3.38 -2.11 17.43
CA SER A 115 -3.47 -2.82 18.71
C SER A 115 -2.11 -3.15 19.34
N PHE A 116 -1.04 -3.18 18.53
CA PHE A 116 0.32 -3.41 19.01
C PHE A 116 1.01 -2.15 19.54
N TYR A 117 0.46 -0.97 19.25
CA TYR A 117 0.98 0.26 19.84
C TYR A 117 0.66 0.33 21.35
N PRO A 118 1.60 0.78 22.19
CA PRO A 118 1.36 1.02 23.61
C PRO A 118 0.20 1.98 23.87
N ARG A 119 -0.40 1.92 25.07
CA ARG A 119 -1.57 2.74 25.43
C ARG A 119 -1.34 4.26 25.45
N TRP A 120 -0.08 4.70 25.52
CA TRP A 120 0.28 6.12 25.48
C TRP A 120 0.39 6.67 24.05
N VAL A 121 0.30 5.82 23.02
CA VAL A 121 0.23 6.24 21.62
C VAL A 121 -1.22 6.63 21.31
N ASP A 122 -1.41 7.82 20.75
CA ASP A 122 -2.69 8.30 20.23
C ASP A 122 -2.89 7.71 18.82
N ARG A 123 -3.90 6.85 18.64
CA ARG A 123 -4.00 5.93 17.50
C ARG A 123 -5.06 6.36 16.50
N TYR A 124 -4.69 6.37 15.22
CA TYR A 124 -5.56 6.74 14.10
C TYR A 124 -5.52 5.67 13.03
N GLY A 125 -6.68 5.23 12.57
CA GLY A 125 -6.82 4.29 11.46
C GLY A 125 -7.64 4.87 10.32
N VAL A 126 -7.20 4.68 9.08
CA VAL A 126 -8.01 4.99 7.90
C VAL A 126 -8.04 3.78 6.99
N ASP A 127 -9.23 3.30 6.66
CA ASP A 127 -9.42 2.15 5.78
C ASP A 127 -10.76 2.25 5.06
N PRO A 128 -10.87 1.96 3.74
CA PRO A 128 -12.15 2.01 3.04
C PRO A 128 -13.07 0.81 3.33
N SER A 129 -12.57 -0.26 3.96
CA SER A 129 -13.33 -1.49 4.21
C SER A 129 -14.21 -1.44 5.46
N ASP A 130 -15.16 -2.37 5.53
CA ASP A 130 -16.02 -2.58 6.71
C ASP A 130 -15.24 -3.11 7.92
N ASP A 131 -14.06 -3.71 7.72
CA ASP A 131 -13.22 -4.24 8.81
C ASP A 131 -12.86 -3.17 9.84
N VAL A 132 -12.82 -1.90 9.43
CA VAL A 132 -12.52 -0.77 10.32
C VAL A 132 -13.56 -0.58 11.42
N ASP A 133 -14.78 -1.08 11.21
CA ASP A 133 -15.87 -1.01 12.17
C ASP A 133 -15.63 -1.95 13.38
N ASP A 134 -14.70 -2.91 13.27
CA ASP A 134 -14.25 -3.79 14.37
C ASP A 134 -13.27 -3.09 15.33
N VAL A 135 -12.75 -1.91 14.95
CA VAL A 135 -11.86 -1.12 15.80
C VAL A 135 -12.68 -0.42 16.89
N GLY A 136 -12.49 -0.84 18.14
CA GLY A 136 -13.16 -0.22 19.29
C GLY A 136 -12.71 1.21 19.59
N GLU A 137 -13.36 1.84 20.58
CA GLU A 137 -13.16 3.27 20.98
C GLU A 137 -11.75 3.61 21.52
N TRP A 138 -10.81 2.67 21.49
CA TRP A 138 -9.42 2.86 21.91
C TRP A 138 -8.52 3.47 20.80
N ALA A 139 -9.06 3.68 19.61
CA ALA A 139 -8.45 4.39 18.50
C ALA A 139 -9.51 5.25 17.77
N TRP A 140 -9.08 6.34 17.16
CA TRP A 140 -9.90 7.06 16.19
C TRP A 140 -9.83 6.34 14.85
N THR A 141 -10.97 6.11 14.19
CA THR A 141 -10.99 5.50 12.87
C THR A 141 -11.90 6.24 11.90
N ALA A 142 -11.59 6.10 10.61
CA ALA A 142 -12.45 6.55 9.54
C ALA A 142 -12.52 5.54 8.41
N LYS A 143 -13.76 5.22 8.03
CA LYS A 143 -14.10 4.37 6.91
C LYS A 143 -14.04 5.15 5.60
N ALA A 144 -12.83 5.34 5.08
CA ALA A 144 -12.59 6.17 3.91
C ALA A 144 -11.34 5.75 3.13
N SER A 145 -11.29 6.12 1.86
CA SER A 145 -10.05 6.04 1.07
C SER A 145 -9.07 7.14 1.49
N PHE A 146 -7.77 6.85 1.31
CA PHE A 146 -6.70 7.81 1.57
C PHE A 146 -5.87 8.05 0.29
N PRO A 147 -5.57 9.30 -0.08
CA PRO A 147 -6.05 10.55 0.54
C PRO A 147 -7.53 10.83 0.21
N SER A 148 -8.23 11.61 1.04
CA SER A 148 -9.57 12.12 0.71
C SER A 148 -9.91 13.42 1.45
N PRO A 149 -10.80 14.28 0.89
CA PRO A 149 -11.17 15.56 1.52
C PRO A 149 -11.81 15.41 2.91
N ASP A 150 -12.52 14.31 3.16
CA ASP A 150 -13.16 14.06 4.45
C ASP A 150 -12.13 13.73 5.53
N ILE A 151 -11.11 12.94 5.19
CA ILE A 151 -9.96 12.69 6.07
C ILE A 151 -9.19 13.99 6.34
N ASP A 152 -9.03 14.84 5.33
CA ASP A 152 -8.34 16.12 5.48
C ASP A 152 -9.07 17.06 6.45
N ARG A 153 -10.40 17.12 6.34
CA ARG A 153 -11.25 17.87 7.27
C ARG A 153 -11.19 17.29 8.68
N ALA A 154 -11.22 15.97 8.80
CA ALA A 154 -11.19 15.29 10.10
C ALA A 154 -9.85 15.49 10.83
N PHE A 155 -8.73 15.45 10.12
CA PHE A 155 -7.42 15.68 10.71
C PHE A 155 -7.18 17.14 11.08
N ASN A 156 -7.82 18.11 10.41
CA ASN A 156 -7.83 19.52 10.80
C ASN A 156 -6.43 20.08 11.19
N GLY A 157 -5.42 19.81 10.35
CA GLY A 157 -4.04 20.26 10.57
C GLY A 157 -3.21 19.39 11.52
N LYS A 158 -3.74 18.27 12.02
CA LYS A 158 -3.00 17.28 12.81
C LYS A 158 -1.81 16.75 12.01
N ARG A 159 -0.72 16.51 12.74
CA ARG A 159 0.48 15.82 12.25
C ARG A 159 0.72 14.56 13.07
N PHE A 160 1.41 13.60 12.47
CA PHE A 160 1.70 12.31 13.07
C PHE A 160 3.20 12.09 13.17
N ASP A 161 3.64 11.61 14.33
CA ASP A 161 5.03 11.22 14.58
C ASP A 161 5.34 9.89 13.89
N LEU A 162 4.32 9.05 13.72
CA LEU A 162 4.42 7.78 13.01
C LEU A 162 3.27 7.64 12.01
N ILE A 163 3.60 7.35 10.76
CA ILE A 163 2.63 6.90 9.76
C ILE A 163 3.03 5.49 9.31
N THR A 164 2.11 4.54 9.34
CA THR A 164 2.31 3.18 8.81
C THR A 164 1.42 2.90 7.61
N ALA A 165 1.93 2.11 6.67
CA ALA A 165 1.18 1.56 5.56
C ALA A 165 1.70 0.17 5.20
N SER A 166 1.00 -0.88 5.61
CA SER A 166 1.31 -2.27 5.25
C SER A 166 0.32 -2.78 4.22
N SER A 167 0.82 -3.18 3.04
CA SER A 167 0.00 -3.60 1.91
C SER A 167 -1.04 -2.59 1.39
N ALA A 168 -0.78 -1.30 1.58
CA ALA A 168 -1.64 -0.26 1.04
C ALA A 168 -1.14 0.27 -0.32
N LEU A 169 0.17 0.53 -0.46
CA LEU A 169 0.70 1.25 -1.62
C LEU A 169 0.52 0.51 -2.95
N GLU A 170 0.54 -0.82 -2.95
CA GLU A 170 0.29 -1.64 -4.15
C GLU A 170 -1.15 -1.51 -4.69
N GLU A 171 -2.08 -0.97 -3.91
CA GLU A 171 -3.48 -0.75 -4.32
C GLU A 171 -3.76 0.71 -4.73
N ILE A 172 -2.79 1.62 -4.55
CA ILE A 172 -2.95 3.05 -4.84
C ILE A 172 -2.74 3.34 -6.33
N GLU A 173 -3.76 3.91 -6.98
CA GLU A 173 -3.69 4.34 -8.38
C GLU A 173 -2.80 5.58 -8.59
N GLU A 174 -2.80 6.51 -7.63
CA GLU A 174 -2.02 7.75 -7.67
C GLU A 174 -0.97 7.82 -6.55
N PRO A 175 0.14 7.07 -6.65
CA PRO A 175 1.13 6.95 -5.56
C PRO A 175 1.79 8.27 -5.20
N ARG A 176 1.96 9.20 -6.15
CA ARG A 176 2.49 10.55 -5.87
C ARG A 176 1.55 11.36 -4.98
N ALA A 177 0.26 11.35 -5.27
CA ALA A 177 -0.73 12.08 -4.46
C ALA A 177 -0.81 11.50 -3.05
N PHE A 178 -0.78 10.17 -2.93
CA PHE A 178 -0.70 9.47 -1.66
C PHE A 178 0.53 9.88 -0.85
N LEU A 179 1.73 9.81 -1.45
CA LEU A 179 2.98 10.11 -0.76
C LEU A 179 3.12 11.60 -0.41
N ALA A 180 2.69 12.50 -1.30
CA ALA A 180 2.62 13.93 -1.00
C ALA A 180 1.69 14.21 0.18
N ARG A 181 0.55 13.49 0.27
CA ARG A 181 -0.32 13.62 1.43
C ARG A 181 0.32 13.08 2.70
N VAL A 182 0.97 11.91 2.65
CA VAL A 182 1.75 11.38 3.78
C VAL A 182 2.76 12.42 4.25
N LYS A 183 3.56 13.00 3.36
CA LYS A 183 4.54 14.05 3.71
C LYS A 183 3.88 15.23 4.41
N SER A 184 2.74 15.69 3.92
CA SER A 184 2.04 16.84 4.51
C SER A 184 1.46 16.57 5.91
N LEU A 185 1.23 15.31 6.26
CA LEU A 185 0.72 14.87 7.57
C LEU A 185 1.84 14.43 8.52
N LEU A 186 3.04 14.19 8.02
CA LEU A 186 4.18 13.80 8.84
C LEU A 186 4.63 14.97 9.72
N ALA A 187 4.96 14.69 10.97
CA ALA A 187 5.66 15.63 11.84
C ALA A 187 7.07 15.90 11.31
N ALA A 188 7.71 16.99 11.77
CA ALA A 188 9.04 17.38 11.30
C ALA A 188 10.10 16.27 11.52
N ASP A 189 10.03 15.60 12.67
CA ASP A 189 10.89 14.46 13.03
C ASP A 189 10.13 13.12 12.94
N GLY A 190 9.02 13.10 12.19
CA GLY A 190 8.17 11.93 12.05
C GLY A 190 8.78 10.87 11.13
N VAL A 191 8.34 9.63 11.33
CA VAL A 191 8.73 8.47 10.51
C VAL A 191 7.52 7.94 9.75
N PHE A 192 7.69 7.76 8.44
CA PHE A 192 6.77 6.97 7.63
C PHE A 192 7.36 5.59 7.40
N ALA A 193 6.67 4.55 7.87
CA ALA A 193 7.05 3.16 7.69
C ALA A 193 6.09 2.46 6.71
N ILE A 194 6.64 1.96 5.61
CA ILE A 194 5.88 1.30 4.55
C ILE A 194 6.38 -0.12 4.36
N GLU A 195 5.45 -1.06 4.20
CA GLU A 195 5.74 -2.45 3.81
C GLU A 195 4.89 -2.82 2.60
N THR A 196 5.53 -3.01 1.44
CA THR A 196 4.86 -3.24 0.15
C THR A 196 5.56 -4.34 -0.65
N LEU A 197 4.85 -4.93 -1.61
CA LEU A 197 5.38 -6.00 -2.47
C LEU A 197 6.64 -5.57 -3.22
N TYR A 198 7.66 -6.43 -3.20
CA TYR A 198 8.93 -6.16 -3.86
C TYR A 198 9.08 -6.96 -5.14
N ALA A 199 9.09 -6.26 -6.29
CA ALA A 199 9.04 -6.86 -7.62
C ALA A 199 10.13 -7.92 -7.85
N ALA A 200 11.36 -7.69 -7.37
CA ALA A 200 12.45 -8.63 -7.55
C ALA A 200 12.17 -9.98 -6.85
N LEU A 201 11.66 -9.97 -5.62
CA LEU A 201 11.30 -11.20 -4.91
C LEU A 201 10.05 -11.84 -5.49
N MET A 202 9.03 -11.05 -5.81
CA MET A 202 7.79 -11.54 -6.42
C MET A 202 8.03 -12.29 -7.72
N LEU A 203 8.88 -11.74 -8.60
CA LEU A 203 9.23 -12.36 -9.87
C LEU A 203 10.09 -13.61 -9.69
N THR A 204 11.16 -13.53 -8.88
CA THR A 204 12.10 -14.65 -8.68
C THR A 204 11.46 -15.84 -7.96
N ARG A 205 10.45 -15.61 -7.13
CA ARG A 205 9.70 -16.65 -6.43
C ARG A 205 8.43 -17.09 -7.15
N THR A 206 8.13 -16.50 -8.31
CA THR A 206 6.93 -16.80 -9.09
C THR A 206 5.66 -16.68 -8.24
N ALA A 207 5.54 -15.59 -7.48
CA ALA A 207 4.42 -15.31 -6.57
C ALA A 207 3.15 -14.92 -7.36
N ALA A 208 2.63 -15.84 -8.19
CA ALA A 208 1.52 -15.60 -9.09
C ALA A 208 0.26 -15.15 -8.36
N ASP A 209 0.00 -15.67 -7.16
CA ASP A 209 -1.15 -15.30 -6.34
C ASP A 209 -1.15 -13.81 -5.95
N ALA A 210 0.03 -13.24 -5.66
CA ALA A 210 0.16 -11.82 -5.31
C ALA A 210 -0.13 -10.90 -6.51
N PHE A 211 0.23 -11.33 -7.72
CA PHE A 211 -0.12 -10.60 -8.94
C PHE A 211 -1.60 -10.78 -9.31
N ALA A 212 -2.15 -11.98 -9.09
CA ALA A 212 -3.54 -12.31 -9.35
C ALA A 212 -4.51 -11.67 -8.34
N SER A 213 -4.01 -11.21 -7.18
CA SER A 213 -4.83 -10.60 -6.14
C SER A 213 -5.43 -9.24 -6.54
N GLY A 214 -5.05 -8.68 -7.68
CA GLY A 214 -5.59 -7.43 -8.20
C GLY A 214 -4.85 -6.19 -7.73
N VAL A 215 -3.55 -6.29 -7.47
CA VAL A 215 -2.69 -5.13 -7.17
C VAL A 215 -2.55 -4.22 -8.38
N SER A 216 -2.50 -2.91 -8.15
CA SER A 216 -2.30 -1.91 -9.19
C SER A 216 -0.83 -1.79 -9.57
N ALA A 217 0.10 -1.99 -8.62
CA ALA A 217 1.53 -1.78 -8.82
C ALA A 217 2.39 -2.69 -7.92
N VAL A 218 3.54 -3.11 -8.43
CA VAL A 218 4.57 -3.85 -7.67
C VAL A 218 5.92 -3.15 -7.86
N TYR A 219 6.56 -2.79 -6.76
CA TYR A 219 7.61 -1.79 -6.79
C TYR A 219 9.02 -2.39 -6.74
N THR A 220 9.97 -1.72 -7.38
CA THR A 220 11.40 -1.88 -7.09
C THR A 220 11.88 -0.75 -6.18
N ILE A 221 13.03 -0.93 -5.52
CA ILE A 221 13.62 0.11 -4.67
C ILE A 221 13.89 1.40 -5.47
N SER A 222 14.38 1.29 -6.71
CA SER A 222 14.68 2.46 -7.55
C SER A 222 13.44 3.25 -7.93
N VAL A 223 12.29 2.59 -8.13
CA VAL A 223 11.01 3.27 -8.33
C VAL A 223 10.57 3.97 -7.05
N LEU A 224 10.63 3.30 -5.90
CA LEU A 224 10.26 3.88 -4.61
C LEU A 224 11.12 5.09 -4.26
N GLU A 225 12.44 4.97 -4.38
CA GLU A 225 13.38 6.08 -4.17
C GLU A 225 13.05 7.30 -5.02
N ARG A 226 12.68 7.09 -6.29
CA ARG A 226 12.30 8.17 -7.19
C ARG A 226 11.00 8.83 -6.77
N VAL A 227 9.93 8.06 -6.55
CA VAL A 227 8.62 8.63 -6.23
C VAL A 227 8.63 9.29 -4.85
N LEU A 228 9.33 8.71 -3.87
CA LEU A 228 9.50 9.33 -2.55
C LEU A 228 10.26 10.65 -2.66
N ARG A 229 11.38 10.67 -3.40
CA ARG A 229 12.17 11.91 -3.60
C ARG A 229 11.34 13.02 -4.24
N ASP A 230 10.50 12.67 -5.22
CA ASP A 230 9.60 13.63 -5.88
C ASP A 230 8.51 14.18 -4.95
N CYS A 231 8.33 13.58 -3.77
CA CYS A 231 7.42 14.01 -2.71
C CYS A 231 8.16 14.52 -1.46
N ASP A 232 9.43 14.94 -1.60
CA ASP A 232 10.29 15.42 -0.50
C ASP A 232 10.42 14.43 0.66
N LEU A 233 10.40 13.14 0.34
CA LEU A 233 10.60 12.03 1.25
C LEU A 233 11.91 11.30 0.93
N LYS A 234 12.59 10.81 1.96
CA LYS A 234 13.87 10.11 1.85
C LYS A 234 13.85 8.81 2.66
N ILE A 235 14.24 7.72 2.01
CA ILE A 235 14.49 6.43 2.67
C ILE A 235 15.78 6.55 3.50
N PHE A 236 15.73 6.18 4.77
CA PHE A 236 16.91 6.13 5.64
C PHE A 236 17.21 4.73 6.18
N ARG A 237 16.24 3.80 6.11
CA ARG A 237 16.41 2.40 6.49
C ARG A 237 15.47 1.51 5.66
N GLY A 238 15.90 0.29 5.39
CA GLY A 238 15.05 -0.71 4.74
C GLY A 238 15.49 -2.14 5.00
N ALA A 239 14.56 -3.08 4.83
CA ALA A 239 14.78 -4.51 4.98
C ALA A 239 13.86 -5.31 4.05
N LEU A 240 14.33 -6.47 3.57
CA LEU A 240 13.48 -7.44 2.90
C LEU A 240 12.69 -8.22 3.95
N THR A 241 11.42 -8.53 3.65
CA THR A 241 10.56 -9.34 4.51
C THR A 241 9.90 -10.47 3.72
N GLU A 242 9.56 -11.55 4.41
CA GLU A 242 8.91 -12.73 3.81
C GLU A 242 7.39 -12.56 3.63
N LYS A 243 6.85 -11.40 4.00
CA LYS A 243 5.42 -11.10 3.89
C LYS A 243 4.97 -11.18 2.43
N ASP A 244 3.82 -11.84 2.21
CA ASP A 244 3.15 -12.02 0.92
C ASP A 244 4.06 -12.57 -0.19
N GLY A 245 5.02 -13.43 0.19
CA GLY A 245 5.96 -14.06 -0.74
C GLY A 245 7.19 -13.22 -1.05
N GLY A 246 7.33 -12.02 -0.46
CA GLY A 246 8.49 -11.15 -0.66
C GLY A 246 8.10 -9.68 -0.72
N SER A 247 8.37 -8.96 0.37
CA SER A 247 8.07 -7.54 0.52
C SER A 247 9.32 -6.76 0.88
N LEU A 248 9.22 -5.45 0.73
CA LEU A 248 10.23 -4.49 1.15
C LEU A 248 9.60 -3.60 2.21
N ARG A 249 10.24 -3.57 3.39
CA ARG A 249 9.92 -2.64 4.46
C ARG A 249 10.89 -1.48 4.41
N LEU A 250 10.38 -0.26 4.38
CA LEU A 250 11.17 0.97 4.33
C LEU A 250 10.72 1.92 5.43
N PHE A 251 11.69 2.64 5.99
CA PHE A 251 11.47 3.76 6.90
C PHE A 251 11.97 5.04 6.24
N VAL A 252 11.12 6.05 6.28
CA VAL A 252 11.17 7.25 5.44
C VAL A 252 10.92 8.49 6.29
N THR A 253 11.54 9.63 5.93
CA THR A 253 11.36 10.95 6.55
C THR A 253 11.19 12.03 5.49
#